data_AF-A0A5C6QG90-F1
#
_entry.id   AF-A0A5C6QG90-F1
#
_cell.length_a   1.000
_cell.length_b   1.000
_cell.length_c   1.000
_cell.angle_alpha   90.00
_cell.angle_beta   90.00
_cell.angle_gamma   90.00
#
_symmetry.space_group_name_H-M   'P 1'
#
loop_
_entity.id
_entity.type
_entity.pdbx_description
1 polymer ?
#
loop_
_entity_poly.entity_id
_entity_poly.type
_entity_poly.pdbx_seq_one_letter_code
_entity_poly.pdbx_strand_id
1 'polypeptide(L)'
;MKKLYQSTRLLILLILLIIISNKIFAEDFVDITIIDVAPVLLEELDQIRGLGGVVDVNSNANLGAVLTNNGVNNSVTGYNIIDQGSFNDASGVFSIIQNTGNNVIIQDSTIITITITPE
;
A
#
# COMPACT_ATOMS: atom_id res chain seq x y z
N MET A 1 62.85 42.18 43.35
CA MET A 1 61.93 41.10 43.78
C MET A 1 60.48 41.30 43.33
N LYS A 2 59.89 42.51 43.41
CA LYS A 2 58.47 42.75 43.03
C LYS A 2 58.11 42.42 41.57
N LYS A 3 58.96 42.77 40.58
CA LYS A 3 58.70 42.47 39.16
C LYS A 3 58.71 40.97 38.83
N LEU A 4 59.56 40.20 39.50
CA LEU A 4 59.67 38.74 39.32
C LEU A 4 58.46 38.01 39.92
N TYR A 5 57.95 38.49 41.07
CA TYR A 5 56.71 37.99 41.69
C TYR A 5 55.47 38.30 40.84
N GLN A 6 55.43 39.44 40.17
CA GLN A 6 54.32 39.83 39.31
C GLN A 6 54.28 38.98 38.02
N SER A 7 55.43 38.67 37.42
CA SER A 7 55.50 37.79 36.24
C SER A 7 55.14 36.34 36.57
N THR A 8 55.56 35.81 37.73
CA THR A 8 55.16 34.46 38.14
C THR A 8 53.68 34.36 38.44
N ARG A 9 53.08 35.40 39.05
CA ARG A 9 51.64 35.45 39.30
C ARG A 9 50.81 35.53 38.01
N LEU A 10 51.29 36.26 37.00
CA LEU A 10 50.63 36.37 35.69
C LEU A 10 50.68 35.04 34.93
N LEU A 11 51.80 34.31 35.00
CA LEU A 11 51.94 33.00 34.38
C LEU A 11 51.00 31.97 35.02
N ILE A 12 50.89 31.99 36.35
CA ILE A 12 49.95 31.13 37.10
C ILE A 12 48.50 31.45 36.70
N LEU A 13 48.15 32.73 36.57
CA LEU A 13 46.80 33.14 36.15
C LEU A 13 46.47 32.69 34.73
N LEU A 14 47.43 32.77 33.81
CA LEU A 14 47.25 32.34 32.42
C LEU A 14 47.03 30.82 32.32
N ILE A 15 47.81 30.05 33.07
CA ILE A 15 47.65 28.59 33.15
C ILE A 15 46.29 28.23 33.73
N LEU A 16 45.86 28.93 34.78
CA LEU A 16 44.54 28.73 35.38
C LEU A 16 43.41 29.04 34.40
N LEU A 17 43.54 30.08 33.57
CA LEU A 17 42.54 30.45 32.56
C LEU A 17 42.40 29.38 31.45
N ILE A 18 43.51 28.74 31.08
CA ILE A 18 43.52 27.64 30.09
C ILE A 18 42.83 26.40 30.66
N ILE A 19 43.00 26.11 31.95
CA ILE A 19 42.40 24.95 32.63
C ILE A 19 40.88 25.12 32.82
N ILE A 20 40.38 26.36 32.96
CA ILE A 20 38.93 26.64 33.13
C ILE A 20 38.16 26.62 31.79
N SER A 21 38.83 26.42 30.66
CA SER A 21 38.17 26.21 29.37
C SER A 21 37.51 24.81 29.29
N ASN A 22 36.42 24.63 30.04
CA ASN A 22 35.57 23.45 29.93
C ASN A 22 34.98 23.40 28.51
N LYS A 23 35.28 22.33 27.78
CA LYS A 23 34.56 21.99 26.55
C LYS A 23 33.16 21.52 26.94
N ILE A 24 32.17 22.39 26.86
CA ILE A 24 30.77 21.98 26.82
C ILE A 24 30.54 21.41 25.43
N PHE A 25 30.43 20.09 25.35
CA PHE A 25 29.83 19.42 24.20
C PHE A 25 28.32 19.50 24.38
N ALA A 26 27.61 19.94 23.34
CA ALA A 26 26.16 19.76 23.31
C ALA A 26 25.90 18.25 23.21
N GLU A 27 25.22 17.69 24.22
CA GLU A 27 24.64 16.37 24.12
C GLU A 27 23.47 16.47 23.14
N ASP A 28 23.63 15.88 21.96
CA ASP A 28 22.54 15.75 21.01
C ASP A 28 21.54 14.75 21.60
N PHE A 29 20.33 15.22 21.85
CA PHE A 29 19.27 14.40 22.41
C PHE A 29 18.89 13.31 21.41
N VAL A 30 19.08 12.06 21.81
CA VAL A 30 18.39 10.85 21.35
C VAL A 30 18.15 10.81 19.84
N ASP A 31 19.08 10.20 19.10
CA ASP A 31 18.64 9.44 17.93
C ASP A 31 18.76 7.96 18.28
N ILE A 32 17.60 7.32 18.25
CA ILE A 32 17.44 5.89 18.35
C ILE A 32 18.41 5.27 17.33
N THR A 33 18.97 4.11 17.63
CA THR A 33 19.60 3.24 16.64
C THR A 33 18.54 2.76 15.63
N ILE A 34 17.91 3.67 14.89
CA ILE A 34 17.14 3.38 13.70
C ILE A 34 18.17 3.32 12.60
N ILE A 35 18.77 2.13 12.47
CA ILE A 35 19.27 1.55 11.23
C ILE A 35 20.05 2.55 10.35
N ASP A 36 21.39 2.41 10.32
CA ASP A 36 22.29 3.00 9.32
C ASP A 36 21.95 2.49 7.91
N VAL A 37 20.80 2.91 7.40
CA VAL A 37 20.40 2.83 6.00
C VAL A 37 20.72 4.20 5.45
N ALA A 38 21.72 4.25 4.59
CA ALA A 38 22.04 5.45 3.84
C ALA A 38 20.73 6.01 3.23
N PRO A 39 20.49 7.34 3.33
CA PRO A 39 19.28 7.93 2.77
C PRO A 39 19.20 7.58 1.27
N VAL A 40 18.06 7.03 0.85
CA VAL A 40 17.77 6.74 -0.56
C VAL A 40 18.01 8.00 -1.39
N LEU A 41 18.69 7.83 -2.53
CA LEU A 41 19.00 8.96 -3.42
C LEU A 41 17.71 9.56 -3.97
N LEU A 42 17.68 10.88 -4.14
CA LEU A 42 16.50 11.58 -4.65
C LEU A 42 16.09 11.08 -6.05
N GLU A 43 17.09 10.73 -6.87
CA GLU A 43 16.93 10.10 -8.18
C GLU A 43 16.29 8.71 -8.11
N GLU A 44 16.70 7.90 -7.12
CA GLU A 44 16.13 6.57 -6.87
C GLU A 44 14.69 6.70 -6.37
N LEU A 45 14.42 7.69 -5.51
CA LEU A 45 13.06 8.03 -5.06
C LEU A 45 12.20 8.57 -6.21
N ASP A 46 12.74 9.34 -7.15
CA ASP A 46 12.02 9.82 -8.34
C ASP A 46 11.66 8.67 -9.31
N GLN A 47 12.54 7.67 -9.44
CA GLN A 47 12.23 6.47 -10.24
C GLN A 47 11.17 5.57 -9.59
N ILE A 48 11.14 5.50 -8.26
CA ILE A 48 10.16 4.71 -7.51
C ILE A 48 8.78 5.42 -7.46
N ARG A 49 8.76 6.77 -7.44
CA ARG A 49 7.52 7.58 -7.36
C ARG A 49 6.70 7.65 -8.65
N GLY A 50 7.24 7.21 -9.79
CA GLY A 50 6.64 7.49 -11.11
C GLY A 50 6.28 6.28 -11.97
N LEU A 51 6.66 5.06 -11.58
CA LEU A 51 6.33 3.82 -12.32
C LEU A 51 5.13 3.05 -11.74
N GLY A 52 4.68 3.39 -10.53
CA GLY A 52 3.47 2.84 -9.94
C GLY A 52 2.27 3.76 -10.20
N GLY A 53 1.57 3.61 -11.33
CA GLY A 53 0.42 4.49 -11.55
C GLY A 53 -0.33 4.40 -12.87
N VAL A 54 0.19 3.69 -13.87
CA VAL A 54 -0.60 3.42 -15.09
C VAL A 54 -0.73 1.91 -15.24
N VAL A 55 -1.72 1.36 -14.53
CA VAL A 55 -2.30 0.07 -14.93
C VAL A 55 -3.49 0.41 -15.81
N ASP A 56 -3.26 0.47 -17.12
CA ASP A 56 -4.36 0.55 -18.09
C ASP A 56 -5.04 -0.83 -18.15
N VAL A 57 -5.97 -1.08 -17.23
CA VAL A 57 -6.76 -2.31 -17.24
C VAL A 57 -8.00 -2.09 -18.09
N ASN A 58 -7.96 -2.63 -19.30
CA ASN A 58 -9.14 -2.71 -20.15
C ASN A 58 -9.83 -4.07 -19.98
N SER A 59 -11.00 -4.05 -19.36
CA SER A 59 -11.83 -5.23 -19.08
C SER A 59 -13.09 -5.17 -19.94
N ASN A 60 -13.16 -6.03 -20.97
CA ASN A 60 -14.32 -6.09 -21.85
C ASN A 60 -14.97 -7.46 -21.81
N ALA A 61 -16.30 -7.47 -21.70
CA ALA A 61 -17.13 -8.63 -21.92
C ALA A 61 -17.96 -8.41 -23.18
N ASN A 62 -17.75 -9.23 -24.21
CA ASN A 62 -18.59 -9.23 -25.40
C ASN A 62 -19.45 -10.49 -25.38
N LEU A 63 -20.74 -10.33 -25.09
CA LEU A 63 -21.70 -11.43 -25.07
C LEU A 63 -22.67 -11.25 -26.22
N GLY A 64 -22.67 -12.21 -27.15
CA GLY A 64 -23.58 -12.25 -28.27
C GLY A 64 -24.25 -13.61 -28.35
N ALA A 65 -25.57 -13.62 -28.53
CA ALA A 65 -26.30 -14.84 -28.73
C ALA A 65 -27.50 -14.60 -29.64
N VAL A 66 -27.82 -15.61 -30.44
CA VAL A 66 -28.93 -15.59 -31.38
C VAL A 66 -29.79 -16.81 -31.07
N LEU A 67 -31.04 -16.58 -30.71
CA LEU A 67 -32.02 -17.64 -30.54
C LEU A 67 -33.04 -17.54 -31.68
N THR A 68 -33.01 -18.49 -32.61
CA THR A 68 -33.94 -18.49 -33.74
C THR A 68 -34.47 -19.89 -34.00
N ASN A 69 -35.61 -19.97 -34.67
CA ASN A 69 -36.30 -21.21 -35.04
C ASN A 69 -36.64 -22.12 -33.85
N ASN A 70 -36.96 -21.56 -32.69
CA ASN A 70 -37.36 -22.36 -31.55
C ASN A 70 -38.85 -22.71 -31.63
N GLY A 71 -39.15 -23.99 -31.48
CA GLY A 71 -40.51 -24.51 -31.36
C GLY A 71 -40.63 -25.31 -30.08
N VAL A 72 -41.67 -25.04 -29.29
CA VAL A 72 -41.94 -25.76 -28.05
C VAL A 72 -43.39 -26.19 -28.03
N ASN A 73 -43.61 -27.50 -27.99
CA ASN A 73 -44.93 -28.11 -27.85
C ASN A 73 -44.92 -29.01 -26.61
N ASN A 74 -46.03 -29.05 -25.88
CA ASN A 74 -46.22 -29.89 -24.69
C ASN A 74 -45.14 -29.74 -23.60
N SER A 75 -44.54 -28.56 -23.44
CA SER A 75 -43.50 -28.40 -22.41
C SER A 75 -44.09 -28.13 -21.03
N VAL A 76 -43.49 -28.80 -20.03
CA VAL A 76 -43.72 -28.57 -18.61
C VAL A 76 -42.41 -28.04 -18.04
N THR A 77 -42.43 -26.82 -17.54
CA THR A 77 -41.29 -26.17 -16.91
C THR A 77 -41.33 -26.37 -15.39
N GLY A 78 -40.17 -26.49 -14.76
CA GLY A 78 -40.06 -26.68 -13.31
C GLY A 78 -40.03 -25.37 -12.51
N TYR A 79 -39.74 -25.48 -11.21
CA TYR A 79 -39.47 -24.35 -10.34
C TYR A 79 -37.98 -24.10 -10.19
N ASN A 80 -37.63 -22.83 -10.15
CA ASN A 80 -36.32 -22.33 -9.75
C ASN A 80 -36.40 -22.11 -8.23
N ILE A 81 -36.13 -23.15 -7.43
CA ILE A 81 -36.23 -23.05 -5.97
C ILE A 81 -34.82 -22.87 -5.39
N ILE A 82 -34.66 -21.74 -4.71
CA ILE A 82 -33.58 -21.43 -3.79
C ILE A 82 -34.28 -21.30 -2.44
N ASP A 83 -33.99 -22.21 -1.52
CA ASP A 83 -34.65 -22.26 -0.21
C ASP A 83 -33.72 -21.76 0.91
N GLN A 84 -34.23 -21.74 2.14
CA GLN A 84 -33.52 -21.32 3.33
C GLN A 84 -32.18 -22.03 3.46
N GLY A 85 -31.13 -21.23 3.62
CA GLY A 85 -29.76 -21.72 3.76
C GLY A 85 -28.99 -21.94 2.46
N SER A 86 -29.60 -21.72 1.29
CA SER A 86 -28.91 -21.92 0.00
C SER A 86 -27.63 -21.11 -0.15
N PHE A 87 -27.52 -19.97 0.55
CA PHE A 87 -26.35 -19.09 0.54
C PHE A 87 -25.90 -18.68 1.95
N ASN A 88 -26.22 -19.48 2.97
CA ASN A 88 -25.63 -19.26 4.29
C ASN A 88 -24.10 -19.34 4.16
N ASP A 89 -23.39 -18.41 4.78
CA ASP A 89 -21.93 -18.29 4.76
C ASP A 89 -21.31 -18.07 3.36
N ALA A 90 -22.12 -17.75 2.35
CA ALA A 90 -21.60 -17.39 1.04
C ALA A 90 -20.81 -16.07 1.13
N SER A 91 -19.56 -16.10 0.68
CA SER A 91 -18.66 -14.94 0.71
C SER A 91 -17.84 -14.87 -0.57
N GLY A 92 -17.31 -13.69 -0.87
CA GLY A 92 -16.67 -13.41 -2.15
C GLY A 92 -17.69 -13.13 -3.25
N VAL A 93 -17.31 -13.38 -4.50
CA VAL A 93 -18.14 -13.08 -5.67
C VAL A 93 -18.71 -14.38 -6.24
N PHE A 94 -20.03 -14.48 -6.28
CA PHE A 94 -20.75 -15.60 -6.87
C PHE A 94 -21.96 -15.09 -7.64
N SER A 95 -22.32 -15.81 -8.70
CA SER A 95 -23.48 -15.52 -9.54
C SER A 95 -24.39 -16.74 -9.50
N ILE A 96 -25.70 -16.50 -9.33
CA ILE A 96 -26.71 -17.55 -9.33
C ILE A 96 -27.69 -17.23 -10.45
N ILE A 97 -27.82 -18.16 -11.37
CA ILE A 97 -28.75 -18.04 -12.48
C ILE A 97 -29.61 -19.27 -12.49
N GLN A 98 -30.91 -19.04 -12.34
CA GLN A 98 -31.90 -20.08 -12.39
C GLN A 98 -32.84 -19.84 -13.56
N ASN A 99 -32.97 -20.84 -14.42
CA ASN A 99 -33.93 -20.81 -15.51
C ASN A 99 -34.63 -22.16 -15.63
N THR A 100 -35.96 -22.14 -15.56
CA THR A 100 -36.79 -23.32 -15.82
C THR A 100 -37.52 -23.25 -17.15
N GLY A 101 -37.32 -22.18 -17.93
CA GLY A 101 -37.96 -21.99 -19.22
C GLY A 101 -37.27 -22.75 -20.36
N ASN A 102 -38.04 -23.07 -21.40
CA ASN A 102 -37.50 -23.51 -22.69
C ASN A 102 -37.05 -22.30 -23.51
N ASN A 103 -36.16 -22.51 -24.47
CA ASN A 103 -35.68 -21.46 -25.37
C ASN A 103 -35.06 -20.29 -24.59
N VAL A 104 -34.15 -20.60 -23.67
CA VAL A 104 -33.51 -19.57 -22.87
C VAL A 104 -32.03 -19.52 -23.18
N ILE A 105 -31.60 -18.30 -23.51
CA ILE A 105 -30.19 -17.93 -23.51
C ILE A 105 -29.88 -17.38 -22.14
N ILE A 106 -28.83 -17.90 -21.51
CA ILE A 106 -28.20 -17.30 -20.35
C ILE A 106 -26.85 -16.76 -20.80
N GLN A 107 -26.62 -15.48 -20.54
CA GLN A 107 -25.36 -14.82 -20.76
C GLN A 107 -25.01 -14.05 -19.49
N ASP A 108 -23.93 -14.47 -18.84
CA ASP A 108 -23.40 -13.82 -17.65
C ASP A 108 -21.90 -13.61 -17.84
N SER A 109 -21.42 -12.46 -17.39
CA SER A 109 -20.00 -12.13 -17.37
C SER A 109 -19.71 -11.32 -16.14
N THR A 110 -18.86 -11.88 -15.28
CA THR A 110 -18.33 -11.20 -14.12
C THR A 110 -16.85 -10.94 -14.37
N ILE A 111 -16.47 -9.68 -14.51
CA ILE A 111 -15.06 -9.28 -14.58
C ILE A 111 -14.67 -8.62 -13.25
N ILE A 112 -13.70 -9.22 -12.55
CA ILE A 112 -13.15 -8.69 -11.31
C ILE A 112 -11.74 -8.19 -11.62
N THR A 113 -11.57 -6.87 -11.56
CA THR A 113 -10.26 -6.24 -11.69
C THR A 113 -9.80 -5.76 -10.32
N ILE A 114 -8.65 -6.27 -9.86
CA ILE A 114 -8.03 -5.87 -8.60
C ILE A 114 -6.67 -5.25 -8.92
N THR A 115 -6.53 -3.96 -8.58
CA THR A 115 -5.26 -3.24 -8.65
C THR A 115 -4.81 -2.97 -7.23
N ILE A 116 -3.64 -3.49 -6.85
CA ILE A 116 -3.03 -3.25 -5.55
C ILE A 116 -1.77 -2.43 -5.81
N THR A 117 -1.75 -1.21 -5.27
CA THR A 117 -0.56 -0.36 -5.26
C THR A 117 0.01 -0.37 -3.84
N PRO A 118 1.32 -0.65 -3.65
CA PRO A 118 1.94 -0.53 -2.34
C PRO A 118 1.92 0.93 -1.85
N GLU A 119 1.73 1.13 -0.54
CA GLU A 119 2.13 2.37 0.14
C GLU A 119 3.65 2.40 0.37
#